data_AF-A0A958XPZ4-F1
#
_entry.id   AF-A0A958XPZ4-F1
#
_cell.length_a   1.000
_cell.length_b   1.000
_cell.length_c   1.000
_cell.angle_alpha   90.00
_cell.angle_beta   90.00
_cell.angle_gamma   90.00
#
_symmetry.space_group_name_H-M   'P 1'
#
loop_
_entity.id
_entity.type
_entity.pdbx_description
1 polymer ?
#
loop_
_entity_poly.entity_id
_entity_poly.type
_entity_poly.pdbx_seq_one_letter_code
_entity_poly.pdbx_strand_id
1 'polypeptide(L)'
;MKLIILFFCLSLSAAFGQTALPSYGLEDYSGSYKDYLLTQQFPNKYIRFKLKGGDGGTAQIDDSSAGHGTKSCYAYGGGGAIVEALFEIGSGAGQLQPGSTIRFIAGGKGGKATLATIVGGTAAGGGGGGTAVLYKAKGSNNWIILAVAGGGGGAYQGSFWASCKDGNSGGMG
;
A
#
# COMPACT_ATOMS: atom_id res chain seq x y z
N MET A 1 2.47 -36.83 54.67
CA MET A 1 2.41 -35.38 54.34
C MET A 1 3.02 -35.22 52.95
N LYS A 2 2.22 -34.96 51.91
CA LYS A 2 2.70 -34.83 50.52
C LYS A 2 3.06 -33.37 50.27
N LEU A 3 4.34 -33.10 50.03
CA LEU A 3 4.88 -31.78 49.66
C LEU A 3 4.57 -31.53 48.18
N ILE A 4 3.76 -30.52 47.88
CA ILE A 4 3.49 -30.08 46.50
C ILE A 4 4.41 -28.90 46.21
N ILE A 5 5.37 -29.10 45.32
CA ILE A 5 6.26 -28.06 44.82
C ILE A 5 5.55 -27.37 43.66
N LEU A 6 5.11 -26.11 43.86
CA LEU A 6 4.51 -25.29 42.81
C LEU A 6 5.62 -24.68 41.95
N PHE A 7 5.78 -25.16 40.72
CA PHE A 7 6.73 -24.62 39.76
C PHE A 7 6.11 -23.37 39.10
N PHE A 8 6.48 -22.18 39.57
CA PHE A 8 6.04 -20.91 38.99
C PHE A 8 6.85 -20.63 37.72
N CYS A 9 6.29 -20.97 36.57
CA CYS A 9 6.92 -20.74 35.27
C CYS A 9 6.80 -19.24 34.92
N LEU A 10 7.81 -18.44 35.30
CA LEU A 10 7.93 -17.06 34.82
C LEU A 10 8.26 -17.10 33.32
N SER A 11 7.23 -16.95 32.48
CA SER A 11 7.40 -16.67 31.06
C SER A 11 7.99 -15.28 30.89
N LEU A 12 9.32 -15.22 30.71
CA LEU A 12 10.05 -14.02 30.34
C LEU A 12 9.65 -13.63 28.91
N SER A 13 8.61 -12.82 28.77
CA SER A 13 8.23 -12.25 27.48
C SER A 13 9.32 -11.27 27.05
N ALA A 14 10.08 -11.63 26.02
CA ALA A 14 10.99 -10.70 25.36
C ALA A 14 10.17 -9.48 24.89
N ALA A 15 10.41 -8.32 25.50
CA ALA A 15 9.87 -7.06 25.04
C ALA A 15 10.51 -6.73 23.70
N PHE A 16 9.89 -7.15 22.60
CA PHE A 16 10.22 -6.61 21.28
C PHE A 16 9.86 -5.13 21.31
N GLY A 17 10.89 -4.28 21.36
CA GLY A 17 10.71 -2.85 21.18
C GLY A 17 10.05 -2.62 19.83
N GLN A 18 8.81 -2.12 19.84
CA GLN A 18 8.10 -1.74 18.62
C GLN A 18 8.95 -0.74 17.85
N THR A 19 9.07 -0.92 16.54
CA THR A 19 9.77 0.04 15.68
C THR A 19 9.15 1.42 15.87
N ALA A 20 9.95 2.39 16.31
CA ALA A 20 9.52 3.77 16.39
C ALA A 20 9.09 4.26 15.00
N LEU A 21 8.14 5.19 14.96
CA LEU A 21 7.78 5.86 13.71
C LEU A 21 9.03 6.53 13.14
N PRO A 22 9.45 6.19 11.91
CA PRO A 22 10.58 6.84 11.30
C PRO A 22 10.26 8.33 11.11
N SER A 23 11.23 9.19 11.39
CA SER A 23 11.12 10.65 11.19
C SER A 23 10.70 11.00 9.76
N TYR A 24 11.12 10.14 8.81
CA TYR A 24 10.77 10.14 7.39
C TYR A 24 10.86 8.69 6.90
N GLY A 25 9.83 8.16 6.25
CA GLY A 25 9.84 6.81 5.71
C GLY A 25 8.75 6.60 4.66
N LEU A 26 9.14 6.07 3.51
CA LEU A 26 8.20 5.51 2.53
C LEU A 26 8.01 4.04 2.92
N GLU A 27 6.76 3.62 3.10
CA GLU A 27 6.47 2.19 3.13
C GLU A 27 6.30 1.71 1.68
N ASP A 28 7.00 0.65 1.31
CA ASP A 28 6.88 0.04 -0.01
C ASP A 28 5.48 -0.53 -0.22
N TYR A 29 5.08 -0.69 -1.50
CA TYR A 29 3.81 -1.29 -1.94
C TYR A 29 3.70 -2.75 -1.53
N SER A 30 3.48 -3.00 -0.25
CA SER A 30 3.46 -4.35 0.35
C SER A 30 2.08 -4.99 0.31
N GLY A 31 1.01 -4.22 0.11
CA GLY A 31 -0.37 -4.71 0.27
C GLY A 31 -0.68 -5.12 1.72
N SER A 32 0.16 -4.72 2.68
CA SER A 32 0.07 -5.09 4.09
C SER A 32 -0.05 -3.84 4.97
N TYR A 33 -0.07 -4.04 6.29
CA TYR A 33 -0.08 -2.97 7.26
C TYR A 33 1.08 -3.07 8.25
N LYS A 34 1.42 -1.93 8.84
CA LYS A 34 2.42 -1.82 9.90
C LYS A 34 1.93 -0.87 10.99
N ASP A 35 2.13 -1.29 12.24
CA ASP A 35 1.72 -0.53 13.42
C ASP A 35 2.91 0.15 14.08
N TYR A 36 2.70 1.39 14.49
CA TYR A 36 3.66 2.25 15.13
C TYR A 36 3.11 2.84 16.43
N LEU A 37 3.92 2.91 17.47
CA LEU A 37 3.57 3.61 18.70
C LEU A 37 3.96 5.07 18.57
N LEU A 38 3.01 5.97 18.86
CA LEU A 38 3.30 7.38 18.98
C LEU A 38 3.95 7.62 20.35
N THR A 39 5.27 7.67 20.43
CA THR A 39 5.98 7.93 21.70
C THR A 39 5.97 9.42 22.05
N GLN A 40 6.29 9.77 23.30
CA GLN A 40 6.44 11.19 23.71
C GLN A 40 7.68 11.87 23.12
N GLN A 41 8.56 11.13 22.44
CA GLN A 41 9.89 11.60 22.03
C GLN A 41 9.90 12.22 20.63
N PHE A 42 8.78 12.77 20.14
CA PHE A 42 8.84 13.56 18.89
C PHE A 42 9.36 14.96 19.22
N PRO A 43 10.54 15.35 18.73
CA PRO A 43 11.09 16.69 18.98
C PRO A 43 10.21 17.79 18.35
N ASN A 44 9.40 17.41 17.35
CA ASN A 44 8.44 18.28 16.70
C ASN A 44 7.04 17.98 17.23
N LYS A 45 6.27 19.02 17.56
CA LYS A 45 4.83 18.92 17.92
C LYS A 45 3.96 18.41 16.76
N TYR A 46 4.52 18.03 15.63
CA TYR A 46 3.77 17.64 14.44
C TYR A 46 4.32 16.38 13.81
N ILE A 47 3.42 15.59 13.22
CA ILE A 47 3.74 14.46 12.37
C ILE A 47 3.13 14.68 10.98
N ARG A 48 3.96 14.50 9.95
CA ARG A 48 3.52 14.56 8.55
C ARG A 48 3.44 13.13 8.00
N PHE A 49 2.30 12.79 7.45
CA PHE A 49 2.14 11.57 6.66
C PHE A 49 2.10 11.94 5.18
N LYS A 50 2.93 11.27 4.38
CA LYS A 50 2.87 11.31 2.93
C LYS A 50 2.48 9.92 2.44
N LEU A 51 1.29 9.82 1.87
CA LEU A 51 0.70 8.58 1.39
C LEU A 51 0.75 8.59 -0.14
N LYS A 52 1.17 7.47 -0.73
CA LYS A 52 0.98 7.22 -2.16
C LYS A 52 0.17 5.95 -2.32
N GLY A 53 -0.94 6.02 -3.06
CA GLY A 53 -1.70 4.83 -3.45
C GLY A 53 -0.89 3.93 -4.40
N GLY A 54 -1.23 2.64 -4.45
CA GLY A 54 -0.63 1.71 -5.39
C GLY A 54 -0.83 2.16 -6.83
N ASP A 55 0.23 2.08 -7.64
CA ASP A 55 0.12 2.31 -9.09
C ASP A 55 -0.64 1.16 -9.75
N GLY A 56 -1.37 1.46 -10.83
CA GLY A 56 -2.02 0.47 -11.67
C GLY A 56 -1.02 -0.44 -12.39
N GLY A 57 -1.50 -1.64 -12.74
CA GLY A 57 -0.77 -2.65 -13.48
C GLY A 57 -0.81 -2.42 -14.99
N THR A 58 -0.06 -3.22 -15.74
CA THR A 58 0.12 -3.01 -17.18
C THR A 58 -0.45 -4.15 -18.00
N ALA A 59 -0.86 -3.84 -19.24
CA ALA A 59 -1.37 -4.79 -20.22
C ALA A 59 -0.43 -4.81 -21.43
N GLN A 60 0.09 -5.98 -21.77
CA GLN A 60 1.00 -6.17 -22.89
C GLN A 60 0.52 -7.33 -23.77
N ILE A 61 0.52 -7.11 -25.08
CA ILE A 61 0.37 -8.17 -26.07
C ILE A 61 1.63 -8.18 -26.92
N ASP A 62 2.36 -9.29 -26.89
CA ASP A 62 3.52 -9.52 -27.74
C ASP A 62 3.08 -10.33 -28.96
N ASP A 63 3.21 -9.72 -30.14
CA ASP A 63 3.05 -10.45 -31.39
C ASP A 63 4.42 -10.84 -31.95
N SER A 64 4.64 -12.15 -32.02
CA SER A 64 5.85 -12.77 -32.57
C SER A 64 5.61 -13.38 -33.97
N SER A 65 4.51 -13.05 -34.63
CA SER A 65 4.04 -13.78 -35.80
C SER A 65 4.31 -13.07 -37.12
N ALA A 66 5.01 -13.82 -37.98
CA ALA A 66 5.16 -13.62 -39.43
C ALA A 66 5.87 -12.34 -39.90
N GLY A 67 7.21 -12.32 -39.78
CA GLY A 67 8.09 -11.61 -40.73
C GLY A 67 8.13 -10.08 -40.67
N HIS A 68 7.36 -9.44 -39.79
CA HIS A 68 7.27 -7.97 -39.68
C HIS A 68 7.78 -7.42 -38.34
N GLY A 69 8.82 -8.04 -37.76
CA GLY A 69 9.42 -7.60 -36.49
C GLY A 69 8.50 -7.80 -35.28
N THR A 70 9.08 -7.85 -34.08
CA THR A 70 8.31 -7.93 -32.84
C THR A 70 7.57 -6.62 -32.61
N LYS A 71 6.24 -6.63 -32.73
CA LYS A 71 5.38 -5.49 -32.39
C LYS A 71 4.67 -5.79 -31.08
N SER A 72 5.09 -5.10 -30.02
CA SER A 72 4.43 -5.19 -28.71
C SER A 72 3.39 -4.08 -28.58
N CYS A 73 2.14 -4.46 -28.31
CA CYS A 73 1.08 -3.55 -27.94
C CYS A 73 1.08 -3.39 -26.42
N TYR A 74 1.18 -2.16 -25.94
CA TYR A 74 1.39 -1.90 -24.52
C TYR A 74 0.44 -0.82 -23.99
N ALA A 75 -0.12 -1.03 -22.80
CA ALA A 75 -0.88 -0.03 -22.07
C ALA A 75 -0.44 0.02 -20.60
N TYR A 76 -0.25 1.23 -20.08
CA TYR A 76 0.16 1.47 -18.68
C TYR A 76 -1.05 1.70 -17.78
N GLY A 77 -0.98 1.19 -16.55
CA GLY A 77 -1.93 1.55 -15.50
C GLY A 77 -1.74 3.00 -15.06
N GLY A 78 -2.73 3.54 -14.37
CA GLY A 78 -2.68 4.89 -13.82
C GLY A 78 -1.77 4.99 -12.60
N GLY A 79 -1.28 6.19 -12.30
CA GLY A 79 -0.58 6.46 -11.04
C GLY A 79 -1.54 6.46 -9.86
N GLY A 80 -1.08 5.97 -8.71
CA GLY A 80 -1.81 6.16 -7.46
C GLY A 80 -1.73 7.60 -6.95
N ALA A 81 -2.76 8.04 -6.24
CA ALA A 81 -2.86 9.38 -5.66
C ALA A 81 -1.73 9.65 -4.67
N ILE A 82 -1.29 10.90 -4.55
CA ILE A 82 -0.38 11.33 -3.49
C ILE A 82 -1.16 12.28 -2.56
N VAL A 83 -1.22 11.93 -1.28
CA VAL A 83 -1.89 12.72 -0.25
C VAL A 83 -0.90 13.03 0.86
N GLU A 84 -0.88 14.29 1.30
CA GLU A 84 -0.13 14.72 2.47
C GLU A 84 -1.09 15.20 3.56
N ALA A 85 -0.84 14.76 4.80
CA ALA A 85 -1.59 15.18 5.97
C ALA A 85 -0.63 15.54 7.10
N LEU A 86 -0.93 16.60 7.83
CA LEU A 86 -0.14 17.08 8.96
C LEU A 86 -1.02 17.10 10.20
N PHE A 87 -0.55 16.47 11.27
CA PHE A 87 -1.27 16.41 12.55
C PHE A 87 -0.39 16.90 13.68
N GLU A 88 -1.00 17.61 14.63
CA GLU A 88 -0.34 18.00 15.86
C GLU A 88 -0.37 16.85 16.89
N ILE A 89 0.71 16.72 17.65
CA ILE A 89 0.88 15.74 18.73
C ILE A 89 0.70 16.47 20.06
N GLY A 90 -0.21 15.98 20.90
CA GLY A 90 -0.49 16.57 22.21
C GLY A 90 -1.72 15.99 22.88
N SER A 91 -2.27 16.71 23.87
CA SER A 91 -3.43 16.28 24.66
C SER A 91 -4.71 17.06 24.35
N GLY A 92 -4.67 18.02 23.42
CA GLY A 92 -5.80 18.85 23.01
C GLY A 92 -6.78 18.14 22.07
N ALA A 93 -7.95 18.75 21.87
CA ALA A 93 -8.93 18.26 20.90
C ALA A 93 -8.38 18.28 19.47
N GLY A 94 -8.59 17.20 18.72
CA GLY A 94 -8.06 17.06 17.35
C GLY A 94 -6.57 16.73 17.26
N GLN A 95 -5.87 16.59 18.38
CA GLN A 95 -4.44 16.22 18.41
C GLN A 95 -4.26 14.71 18.54
N LEU A 96 -3.15 14.20 18.02
CA LEU A 96 -2.74 12.81 18.18
C LEU A 96 -2.07 12.63 19.54
N GLN A 97 -2.70 11.82 20.40
CA GLN A 97 -2.23 11.66 21.78
C GLN A 97 -1.03 10.71 21.87
N PRO A 98 0.06 11.08 22.55
CA PRO A 98 1.15 10.16 22.86
C PRO A 98 0.66 8.88 23.57
N GLY A 99 1.28 7.75 23.25
CA GLY A 99 0.90 6.41 23.67
C GLY A 99 -0.19 5.76 22.80
N SER A 100 -0.66 6.44 21.76
CA SER A 100 -1.60 5.89 20.77
C SER A 100 -0.88 5.08 19.70
N THR A 101 -1.63 4.27 18.95
CA THR A 101 -1.12 3.49 17.81
C THR A 101 -1.48 4.13 16.48
N ILE A 102 -0.51 4.26 15.59
CA ILE A 102 -0.69 4.60 14.18
C ILE A 102 -0.56 3.33 13.36
N ARG A 103 -1.50 3.06 12.45
CA ARG A 103 -1.40 1.98 11.48
C ARG A 103 -1.23 2.55 10.10
N PHE A 104 -0.16 2.19 9.42
CA PHE A 104 0.04 2.47 8.01
C PHE A 104 -0.39 1.24 7.20
N ILE A 105 -1.30 1.41 6.25
CA ILE A 105 -1.74 0.37 5.32
C ILE A 105 -1.23 0.77 3.94
N ALA A 106 -0.28 0.00 3.39
CA ALA A 106 0.30 0.28 2.09
C ALA A 106 -0.51 -0.38 0.98
N GLY A 107 -0.92 0.40 -0.02
CA GLY A 107 -1.60 -0.10 -1.20
C GLY A 107 -0.69 -1.01 -2.03
N GLY A 108 -1.24 -2.10 -2.56
CA GLY A 108 -0.52 -2.98 -3.48
C GLY A 108 -0.46 -2.40 -4.89
N LYS A 109 0.62 -2.67 -5.63
CA LYS A 109 0.68 -2.35 -7.07
C LYS A 109 -0.21 -3.30 -7.86
N GLY A 110 -0.87 -2.77 -8.90
CA GLY A 110 -1.66 -3.57 -9.83
C GLY A 110 -0.82 -4.59 -10.61
N GLY A 111 -1.44 -5.75 -10.90
CA GLY A 111 -0.78 -6.85 -11.60
C GLY A 111 -0.53 -6.58 -13.08
N LYS A 112 0.55 -7.14 -13.62
CA LYS A 112 0.85 -7.13 -15.05
C LYS A 112 0.21 -8.34 -15.73
N ALA A 113 -0.39 -8.13 -16.90
CA ALA A 113 -0.77 -9.19 -17.82
C ALA A 113 0.03 -9.08 -19.11
N THR A 114 0.62 -10.20 -19.54
CA THR A 114 1.25 -10.34 -20.86
C THR A 114 0.57 -11.49 -21.60
N LEU A 115 0.17 -11.24 -22.85
CA LEU A 115 -0.32 -12.26 -23.76
C LEU A 115 0.61 -12.37 -24.96
N ALA A 116 1.08 -13.57 -25.27
CA ALA A 116 1.72 -13.87 -26.55
C ALA A 116 0.66 -14.47 -27.48
N THR A 117 0.31 -13.80 -28.57
CA THR A 117 -0.70 -14.28 -29.52
C THR A 117 -0.29 -14.03 -30.97
N ILE A 118 -0.81 -14.86 -31.87
CA ILE A 118 -0.51 -14.89 -33.30
C ILE A 118 -1.61 -14.21 -34.12
N VAL A 119 -2.88 -14.30 -33.66
CA VAL A 119 -4.04 -13.76 -34.39
C VAL A 119 -5.05 -13.19 -33.38
N GLY A 120 -4.72 -12.04 -32.83
CA GLY A 120 -5.60 -11.26 -31.96
C GLY A 120 -5.69 -11.76 -30.51
N GLY A 121 -6.06 -10.84 -29.62
CA GLY A 121 -6.16 -11.12 -28.19
C GLY A 121 -6.39 -9.87 -27.35
N THR A 122 -6.60 -10.09 -26.05
CA THR A 122 -6.81 -9.01 -25.08
C THR A 122 -5.99 -9.26 -23.82
N ALA A 123 -5.31 -8.24 -23.31
CA ALA A 123 -4.62 -8.24 -22.03
C ALA A 123 -5.19 -7.15 -21.12
N ALA A 124 -5.28 -7.43 -19.82
CA ALA A 124 -5.77 -6.48 -18.82
C ALA A 124 -4.87 -6.49 -17.57
N GLY A 125 -4.34 -5.33 -17.20
CA GLY A 125 -3.60 -5.10 -15.97
C GLY A 125 -4.54 -4.75 -14.82
N GLY A 126 -4.24 -5.21 -13.61
CA GLY A 126 -5.05 -4.92 -12.42
C GLY A 126 -4.94 -3.45 -11.97
N GLY A 127 -5.93 -2.94 -11.24
CA GLY A 127 -5.82 -1.64 -10.55
C GLY A 127 -4.87 -1.70 -9.35
N GLY A 128 -4.38 -0.55 -8.91
CA GLY A 128 -3.62 -0.39 -7.68
C GLY A 128 -4.52 -0.27 -6.44
N GLY A 129 -4.03 -0.72 -5.29
CA GLY A 129 -4.73 -0.62 -4.00
C GLY A 129 -4.57 0.76 -3.35
N GLY A 130 -5.54 1.17 -2.55
CA GLY A 130 -5.44 2.41 -1.76
C GLY A 130 -4.45 2.29 -0.59
N THR A 131 -3.86 3.42 -0.19
CA THR A 131 -2.97 3.54 0.97
C THR A 131 -3.67 4.36 2.05
N ALA A 132 -3.62 3.94 3.31
CA ALA A 132 -4.31 4.63 4.40
C ALA A 132 -3.45 4.73 5.67
N VAL A 133 -3.70 5.78 6.45
CA VAL A 133 -3.18 5.92 7.81
C VAL A 133 -4.36 5.96 8.77
N LEU A 134 -4.31 5.08 9.78
CA LEU A 134 -5.32 4.98 10.82
C LEU A 134 -4.70 5.30 12.17
N TYR A 135 -5.54 5.76 13.09
CA TYR A 135 -5.20 6.11 14.46
C TYR A 135 -6.08 5.33 15.42
N LYS A 136 -5.45 4.79 16.47
CA LYS A 136 -6.13 4.19 17.61
C LYS A 136 -5.63 4.86 18.87
N ALA A 137 -6.51 5.61 19.53
CA ALA A 137 -6.21 6.30 20.77
C ALA A 137 -5.75 5.32 21.86
N LYS A 138 -4.85 5.77 22.74
CA LYS A 138 -4.42 5.00 23.91
C LYS A 138 -5.63 4.53 24.73
N GLY A 139 -5.73 3.22 24.98
CA GLY A 139 -6.83 2.63 25.75
C GLY A 139 -8.14 2.46 24.98
N SER A 140 -8.18 2.86 23.70
CA SER A 140 -9.32 2.61 22.81
C SER A 140 -9.10 1.34 21.98
N ASN A 141 -10.20 0.69 21.61
CA ASN A 141 -10.22 -0.41 20.65
C ASN A 141 -10.65 0.02 19.24
N ASN A 142 -11.01 1.30 19.06
CA ASN A 142 -11.54 1.82 17.80
C ASN A 142 -10.44 2.45 16.96
N TRP A 143 -10.45 2.13 15.67
CA TRP A 143 -9.61 2.76 14.67
C TRP A 143 -10.36 3.89 13.98
N ILE A 144 -9.67 5.01 13.77
CA ILE A 144 -10.16 6.18 13.04
C ILE A 144 -9.26 6.39 11.83
N ILE A 145 -9.84 6.65 10.67
CA ILE A 145 -9.08 6.97 9.46
C ILE A 145 -8.58 8.42 9.57
N LEU A 146 -7.27 8.61 9.42
CA LEU A 146 -6.66 9.94 9.39
C LEU A 146 -6.53 10.47 7.95
N ALA A 147 -6.07 9.62 7.04
CA ALA A 147 -5.87 9.98 5.63
C ALA A 147 -5.92 8.74 4.73
N VAL A 148 -6.34 8.93 3.48
CA VAL A 148 -6.41 7.90 2.44
C VAL A 148 -5.93 8.47 1.12
N ALA A 149 -5.11 7.71 0.40
CA ALA A 149 -4.72 7.96 -0.98
C ALA A 149 -5.32 6.87 -1.89
N GLY A 150 -6.01 7.28 -2.95
CA GLY A 150 -6.60 6.37 -3.94
C GLY A 150 -5.54 5.62 -4.76
N GLY A 151 -5.84 4.37 -5.14
CA GLY A 151 -5.00 3.62 -6.07
C GLY A 151 -5.24 4.00 -7.53
N GLY A 152 -4.27 3.74 -8.40
CA GLY A 152 -4.38 4.00 -9.83
C GLY A 152 -5.22 2.94 -10.56
N GLY A 153 -5.88 3.34 -11.66
CA GLY A 153 -6.67 2.44 -12.49
C GLY A 153 -5.82 1.38 -13.23
N GLY A 154 -6.40 0.23 -13.53
CA GLY A 154 -5.78 -0.80 -14.37
C GLY A 154 -5.73 -0.41 -15.85
N ALA A 155 -5.01 -1.19 -16.65
CA ALA A 155 -4.85 -0.95 -18.09
C ALA A 155 -5.52 -2.04 -18.92
N TYR A 156 -5.87 -1.71 -20.16
CA TYR A 156 -6.38 -2.68 -21.14
C TYR A 156 -5.70 -2.49 -22.49
N GLN A 157 -5.43 -3.61 -23.17
CA GLN A 157 -4.90 -3.62 -24.53
C GLN A 157 -5.54 -4.74 -25.34
N GLY A 158 -5.93 -4.43 -26.58
CA GLY A 158 -6.38 -5.38 -27.59
C GLY A 158 -5.43 -5.47 -28.78
N SER A 159 -5.53 -6.57 -29.52
CA SER A 159 -4.90 -6.71 -30.83
C SER A 159 -5.81 -7.48 -31.79
N PHE A 160 -5.70 -7.16 -33.06
CA PHE A 160 -6.34 -7.90 -34.15
C PHE A 160 -5.43 -7.83 -35.39
N TRP A 161 -5.14 -8.98 -36.01
CA TRP A 161 -4.23 -9.10 -37.17
C TRP A 161 -2.90 -8.33 -37.00
N ALA A 162 -2.13 -8.68 -35.96
CA ALA A 162 -0.83 -8.07 -35.67
C ALA A 162 -0.81 -6.53 -35.53
N SER A 163 -1.98 -5.93 -35.32
CA SER A 163 -2.13 -4.50 -35.08
C SER A 163 -2.75 -4.27 -33.71
N CYS A 164 -2.17 -3.33 -32.96
CA CYS A 164 -2.76 -2.85 -31.71
C CYS A 164 -4.11 -2.22 -32.03
N LYS A 165 -5.15 -2.70 -31.35
CA LYS A 165 -6.51 -2.21 -31.48
C LYS A 165 -7.06 -2.02 -30.08
N ASP A 166 -7.68 -0.88 -29.83
CA ASP A 166 -8.36 -0.58 -28.57
C ASP A 166 -7.46 -0.76 -27.34
N GLY A 167 -6.68 0.28 -27.04
CA GLY A 167 -5.90 0.38 -25.81
C GLY A 167 -6.44 1.49 -24.92
N ASN A 168 -6.52 1.26 -23.61
CA ASN A 168 -6.79 2.31 -22.66
C ASN A 168 -5.80 2.25 -21.50
N SER A 169 -5.19 3.39 -21.22
CA SER A 169 -4.35 3.57 -20.03
C SER A 169 -5.24 3.75 -18.81
N GLY A 170 -4.76 3.29 -17.66
CA GLY A 170 -5.52 3.45 -16.42
C GLY A 170 -5.63 4.92 -15.99
N GLY A 171 -6.80 5.28 -15.43
CA GLY A 171 -7.01 6.61 -14.85
C GLY A 171 -6.14 6.84 -13.61
N MET A 172 -5.67 8.07 -13.42
CA MET A 172 -4.95 8.47 -12.21
C MET A 172 -5.94 8.64 -11.04
N GLY A 173 -5.51 8.21 -9.85
CA GLY A 173 -6.25 8.35 -8.60
C GLY A 173 -5.97 9.65 -7.87
#